data_AF-A0ABC9FLC0-F1
#
_entry.id   AF-A0ABC9FLC0-F1
#
_cell.length_a   1.000
_cell.length_b   1.000
_cell.length_c   1.000
_cell.angle_alpha   90.00
_cell.angle_beta   90.00
_cell.angle_gamma   90.00
#
_symmetry.space_group_name_H-M   'P 1'
#
loop_
_entity.id
_entity.type
_entity.pdbx_description
1 polymer ?
#
loop_
_entity_poly.entity_id
_entity_poly.type
_entity_poly.pdbx_seq_one_letter_code
_entity_poly.pdbx_strand_id
1 'polypeptide(L)'
;MAAAAPAPALMDEIIEEILLRLPPSEPESLVRAALACKPWCRLISGARFRRRFREFHRTPPMLGFICNRLEDGSDYCGFVAHFVPTCSFRPPRPHADRRGWRAVDARHGRVLLYRNSALEPPAPGLVVWNPVTDERRQVFSMPRDLNEWNWNAAVLCAASDACDHLDCHDGPFLIALLDSSLDHMTLRVYSSEGMHSTS
;
A
#
# COMPACT_ATOMS: atom_id res chain seq x y z
N MET A 1 -29.65 24.31 -42.15
CA MET A 1 -28.55 23.51 -41.57
C MET A 1 -29.16 22.51 -40.60
N ALA A 2 -29.18 21.22 -40.95
CA ALA A 2 -29.63 20.18 -40.02
C ALA A 2 -28.54 19.95 -38.96
N ALA A 3 -28.91 20.03 -37.68
CA ALA A 3 -28.03 19.71 -36.57
C ALA A 3 -27.75 18.20 -36.58
N ALA A 4 -26.47 17.81 -36.51
CA ALA A 4 -26.06 16.43 -36.43
C ALA A 4 -26.59 15.80 -35.13
N ALA A 5 -27.23 14.63 -35.24
CA ALA A 5 -27.70 13.87 -34.09
C ALA A 5 -26.51 13.47 -33.18
N PRO A 6 -26.66 13.49 -31.85
CA PRO A 6 -25.60 13.09 -30.95
C PRO A 6 -25.24 11.62 -31.19
N ALA A 7 -23.96 11.35 -31.40
CA ALA A 7 -23.44 9.99 -31.58
C ALA A 7 -23.80 9.13 -30.35
N PRO A 8 -24.21 7.87 -30.54
CA PRO A 8 -24.85 7.06 -29.50
C PRO A 8 -23.86 6.73 -28.38
N ALA A 9 -24.38 6.63 -27.16
CA ALA A 9 -23.68 6.23 -25.93
C ALA A 9 -22.97 4.85 -25.98
N LEU A 10 -23.03 4.15 -27.12
CA LEU A 10 -22.42 2.85 -27.38
C LEU A 10 -20.89 2.90 -27.54
N MET A 11 -20.30 4.06 -27.84
CA MET A 11 -18.85 4.16 -28.10
C MET A 11 -18.02 4.02 -26.82
N ASP A 12 -18.43 4.68 -25.74
CA ASP A 12 -17.64 4.71 -24.50
C ASP A 12 -17.63 3.35 -23.79
N GLU A 13 -18.73 2.59 -23.87
CA GLU A 13 -18.83 1.24 -23.30
C GLU A 13 -17.90 0.26 -24.01
N ILE A 14 -17.85 0.29 -25.35
CA ILE A 14 -16.95 -0.57 -26.13
C ILE A 14 -15.49 -0.18 -25.90
N ILE A 15 -15.19 1.13 -25.83
CA ILE A 15 -13.84 1.62 -25.51
C ILE A 15 -13.43 1.13 -24.12
N GLU A 16 -14.31 1.25 -23.12
CA GLU A 16 -14.07 0.73 -21.77
C GLU A 16 -13.76 -0.78 -21.82
N GLU A 17 -14.56 -1.57 -22.52
CA GLU A 17 -14.34 -3.02 -22.68
C GLU A 17 -12.98 -3.35 -23.34
N ILE A 18 -12.56 -2.59 -24.34
CA ILE A 18 -11.24 -2.77 -24.98
C ILE A 18 -10.12 -2.44 -23.99
N LEU A 19 -10.23 -1.32 -23.28
CA LEU A 19 -9.23 -0.86 -22.31
C LEU A 19 -9.14 -1.80 -21.09
N LEU A 20 -10.25 -2.41 -20.68
CA LEU A 20 -10.31 -3.42 -19.62
C LEU A 20 -9.51 -4.69 -19.95
N ARG A 21 -9.24 -4.95 -21.23
CA ARG A 21 -8.48 -6.13 -21.68
C ARG A 21 -6.96 -5.89 -21.75
N LEU A 22 -6.51 -4.65 -21.52
CA LEU A 22 -5.08 -4.34 -21.53
C LEU A 22 -4.36 -4.99 -20.33
N PRO A 23 -3.17 -5.59 -20.50
CA PRO A 23 -2.49 -6.28 -19.41
C PRO A 23 -2.10 -5.33 -18.26
N PRO A 24 -2.39 -5.68 -16.98
CA PRO A 24 -1.99 -4.86 -15.83
C PRO A 24 -0.47 -4.83 -15.61
N SER A 25 0.27 -5.80 -16.15
CA SER A 25 1.74 -5.85 -16.13
C SER A 25 2.39 -4.88 -17.12
N GLU A 26 1.62 -4.28 -18.03
CA GLU A 26 2.09 -3.35 -19.05
C GLU A 26 1.41 -1.98 -18.89
N PRO A 27 1.71 -1.23 -17.81
CA PRO A 27 1.05 0.04 -17.52
C PRO A 27 1.23 1.07 -18.64
N GLU A 28 2.28 0.95 -19.46
CA GLU A 28 2.54 1.81 -20.61
C GLU A 28 1.39 1.82 -21.62
N SER A 29 0.73 0.68 -21.84
CA SER A 29 -0.37 0.56 -22.79
C SER A 29 -1.57 1.40 -22.35
N LEU A 30 -1.92 1.36 -21.06
CA LEU A 30 -2.96 2.21 -20.48
C LEU A 30 -2.57 3.69 -20.49
N VAL A 31 -1.31 4.01 -20.21
CA VAL A 31 -0.80 5.39 -20.28
C VAL A 31 -0.89 5.94 -21.70
N ARG A 32 -0.44 5.17 -22.71
CA ARG A 32 -0.54 5.57 -24.12
C ARG A 32 -2.00 5.78 -24.55
N ALA A 33 -2.90 4.91 -24.10
CA ALA A 33 -4.34 5.07 -24.34
C ALA A 33 -4.88 6.36 -23.69
N ALA A 34 -4.51 6.65 -22.44
CA ALA A 34 -4.91 7.89 -21.77
C ALA A 34 -4.37 9.15 -22.47
N LEU A 35 -3.16 9.08 -23.02
CA LEU A 35 -2.54 10.17 -23.76
C LEU A 35 -3.12 10.38 -25.17
N ALA A 36 -3.86 9.41 -25.72
CA ALA A 36 -4.43 9.51 -27.06
C ALA A 36 -5.51 10.61 -27.16
N CYS A 37 -6.38 10.74 -26.16
CA CYS A 37 -7.38 11.81 -26.12
C CYS A 37 -7.95 12.09 -24.71
N LYS A 38 -8.50 13.30 -24.50
CA LYS A 38 -9.12 13.71 -23.23
C LYS A 38 -10.27 12.81 -22.76
N PRO A 39 -11.19 12.31 -23.62
CA PRO A 39 -12.20 11.35 -23.21
C PRO A 39 -11.61 10.06 -22.62
N TRP A 40 -10.61 9.46 -23.27
CA TRP A 40 -9.97 8.24 -22.78
C TRP A 40 -9.20 8.48 -21.48
N CYS A 41 -8.49 9.60 -21.38
CA CYS A 41 -7.85 10.02 -20.13
C CYS A 41 -8.85 10.09 -18.96
N ARG A 42 -10.01 10.76 -19.17
CA ARG A 42 -11.07 10.86 -18.16
C ARG A 42 -11.66 9.51 -17.81
N LEU A 43 -11.86 8.64 -18.79
CA LEU A 43 -12.40 7.30 -18.59
C LEU A 43 -11.43 6.44 -17.76
N ILE A 44 -10.17 6.36 -18.16
CA ILE A 44 -9.12 5.57 -17.48
C ILE A 44 -8.86 6.08 -16.06
N SER A 45 -8.85 7.41 -15.86
CA SER A 45 -8.64 8.02 -14.54
C SER A 45 -9.85 7.86 -13.61
N GLY A 46 -11.02 7.48 -14.15
CA GLY A 46 -12.26 7.34 -13.41
C GLY A 46 -12.21 6.22 -12.37
N ALA A 47 -12.82 6.43 -11.19
CA ALA A 47 -12.92 5.41 -10.14
C ALA A 47 -13.65 4.14 -10.62
N ARG A 48 -14.71 4.28 -11.44
CA ARG A 48 -15.45 3.16 -12.03
C ARG A 48 -14.56 2.27 -12.90
N PHE A 49 -13.79 2.86 -13.82
CA PHE A 49 -12.89 2.11 -14.69
C PHE A 49 -11.83 1.37 -13.88
N ARG A 50 -11.15 2.06 -12.94
CA ARG A 50 -10.14 1.45 -12.07
C ARG A 50 -10.71 0.28 -11.28
N ARG A 51 -11.93 0.39 -10.75
CA ARG A 51 -12.62 -0.71 -10.05
C ARG A 51 -12.86 -1.89 -10.98
N ARG A 52 -13.49 -1.66 -12.14
CA ARG A 52 -13.78 -2.71 -13.12
C ARG A 52 -12.51 -3.36 -13.68
N PHE A 53 -11.45 -2.59 -13.89
CA PHE A 53 -10.15 -3.09 -14.34
C PHE A 53 -9.57 -4.07 -13.32
N ARG A 54 -9.61 -3.73 -12.03
CA ARG A 54 -9.17 -4.63 -10.95
C ARG A 54 -10.10 -5.83 -10.78
N GLU A 55 -11.41 -5.66 -10.87
CA GLU A 55 -12.39 -6.76 -10.82
C GLU A 55 -12.17 -7.76 -11.98
N PHE A 56 -11.90 -7.25 -13.19
CA PHE A 56 -11.67 -8.05 -14.39
C PHE A 56 -10.37 -8.86 -14.29
N HIS A 57 -9.28 -8.22 -13.86
CA HIS A 57 -7.98 -8.90 -13.75
C HIS A 57 -7.83 -9.71 -12.46
N ARG A 58 -8.58 -9.39 -11.40
CA ARG A 58 -8.60 -9.97 -10.03
C ARG A 58 -7.28 -9.92 -9.27
N THR A 59 -6.17 -10.20 -9.93
CA THR A 59 -4.83 -10.24 -9.36
C THR A 59 -4.19 -8.88 -9.60
N PRO A 60 -3.94 -8.08 -8.56
CA PRO A 60 -3.20 -6.84 -8.70
C PRO A 60 -1.80 -7.14 -9.25
N PRO A 61 -1.24 -6.30 -10.15
CA PRO A 61 0.11 -6.49 -10.61
C PRO A 61 1.08 -6.38 -9.43
N MET A 62 1.97 -7.36 -9.28
CA MET A 62 3.07 -7.27 -8.32
C MET A 62 4.04 -6.19 -8.81
N LEU A 63 4.00 -5.02 -8.16
CA LEU A 63 4.88 -3.89 -8.50
C LEU A 63 6.32 -4.10 -8.00
N GLY A 64 6.47 -4.91 -6.96
CA GLY A 64 7.75 -5.25 -6.37
C GLY A 64 7.57 -5.97 -5.04
N PHE A 65 8.68 -6.23 -4.37
CA PHE A 65 8.74 -6.80 -3.03
C PHE A 65 9.69 -5.99 -2.15
N ILE A 66 9.64 -6.22 -0.85
CA ILE A 66 10.47 -5.49 0.12
C ILE A 66 11.39 -6.46 0.83
N CYS A 67 12.68 -6.14 0.83
CA CYS A 67 13.70 -6.89 1.53
C CYS A 67 14.22 -6.08 2.72
N ASN A 68 14.38 -6.73 3.86
CA ASN A 68 15.12 -6.18 4.97
C ASN A 68 16.59 -6.56 4.81
N ARG A 69 17.46 -5.56 4.63
CA ARG A 69 18.91 -5.73 4.65
C ARG A 69 19.47 -5.19 5.95
N LEU A 70 20.62 -5.70 6.37
CA LEU A 70 21.39 -5.09 7.44
C LEU A 70 22.04 -3.82 6.90
N GLU A 71 22.10 -2.78 7.73
CA GLU A 71 22.80 -1.55 7.41
C GLU A 71 24.30 -1.73 7.63
N ASP A 72 25.10 -1.51 6.58
CA ASP A 72 26.56 -1.64 6.67
C ASP A 72 27.15 -0.57 7.61
N GLY A 73 27.97 -0.99 8.57
CA GLY A 73 28.73 -0.11 9.44
C GLY A 73 27.97 0.45 10.65
N SER A 74 26.78 -0.07 10.97
CA SER A 74 26.08 0.30 12.22
C SER A 74 26.47 -0.61 13.38
N ASP A 75 26.93 -0.03 14.49
CA ASP A 75 27.21 -0.73 15.76
C ASP A 75 25.96 -1.32 16.43
N TYR A 76 24.78 -0.96 15.94
CA TYR A 76 23.46 -1.42 16.38
C TYR A 76 22.71 -2.01 15.20
N CYS A 77 21.73 -2.88 15.44
CA CYS A 77 20.97 -3.62 14.42
C CYS A 77 20.13 -2.72 13.49
N GLY A 78 20.78 -1.91 12.66
CA GLY A 78 20.16 -1.06 11.65
C GLY A 78 19.64 -1.93 10.53
N PHE A 79 18.35 -1.78 10.22
CA PHE A 79 17.73 -2.41 9.07
C PHE A 79 17.48 -1.37 7.97
N VAL A 80 17.60 -1.84 6.74
CA VAL A 80 17.19 -1.10 5.55
C VAL A 80 16.05 -1.87 4.89
N ALA A 81 14.84 -1.29 4.91
CA ALA A 81 13.76 -1.79 4.09
C ALA A 81 13.96 -1.28 2.65
N HIS A 82 14.30 -2.21 1.76
CA HIS A 82 14.63 -1.96 0.35
C HIS A 82 13.52 -2.47 -0.55
N PHE A 83 12.99 -1.60 -1.42
CA PHE A 83 11.99 -1.99 -2.42
C PHE A 83 12.67 -2.50 -3.69
N VAL A 84 12.36 -3.73 -4.07
CA VAL A 84 12.84 -4.36 -5.31
C VAL A 84 11.69 -4.37 -6.33
N PRO A 85 11.77 -3.57 -7.41
CA PRO A 85 10.74 -3.55 -8.44
C PRO A 85 10.77 -4.85 -9.26
N THR A 86 9.60 -5.40 -9.57
CA THR A 86 9.44 -6.58 -10.46
C THR A 86 9.00 -6.20 -11.88
N CYS A 87 8.70 -4.92 -12.10
CA CYS A 87 8.32 -4.37 -13.40
C CYS A 87 9.00 -3.00 -13.62
N SER A 88 8.62 -2.32 -14.72
CA SER A 88 9.14 -0.97 -15.02
C SER A 88 8.67 0.11 -14.03
N PHE A 89 7.78 -0.24 -13.08
CA PHE A 89 7.39 0.66 -12.01
C PHE A 89 8.60 1.17 -11.23
N ARG A 90 8.64 2.48 -11.04
CA ARG A 90 9.61 3.17 -10.18
C ARG A 90 8.81 3.98 -9.16
N PRO A 91 8.94 3.70 -7.85
CA PRO A 91 8.32 4.55 -6.85
C PRO A 91 8.88 5.99 -6.99
N PRO A 92 8.12 7.03 -6.61
CA PRO A 92 8.51 8.44 -6.75
C PRO A 92 9.89 8.74 -6.15
N ARG A 93 10.31 7.93 -5.17
CA ARG A 93 11.67 7.92 -4.62
C ARG A 93 12.32 6.56 -4.91
N PRO A 94 12.97 6.40 -6.08
CA PRO A 94 13.53 5.12 -6.55
C PRO A 94 14.70 4.58 -5.70
N HIS A 95 15.17 5.36 -4.71
CA HIS A 95 16.21 4.99 -3.75
C HIS A 95 15.76 5.16 -2.30
N ALA A 96 14.46 5.01 -2.01
CA ALA A 96 13.96 5.08 -0.65
C ALA A 96 14.31 3.82 0.16
N ASP A 97 15.58 3.41 0.14
CA ASP A 97 16.18 2.60 1.20
C ASP A 97 15.78 3.25 2.51
N ARG A 98 14.85 2.61 3.21
CA ARG A 98 14.37 3.12 4.48
C ARG A 98 15.38 2.70 5.53
N ARG A 99 16.52 3.39 5.53
CA ARG A 99 17.55 3.26 6.55
C ARG A 99 16.96 3.49 7.94
N GLY A 100 17.35 2.65 8.88
CA GLY A 100 16.75 2.59 10.21
C GLY A 100 15.33 2.02 10.26
N TRP A 101 14.79 1.44 9.18
CA TRP A 101 13.48 0.81 9.17
C TRP A 101 13.54 -0.64 8.70
N ARG A 102 12.75 -1.49 9.36
CA ARG A 102 12.48 -2.88 9.01
C ARG A 102 11.03 -3.01 8.53
N ALA A 103 10.80 -3.63 7.38
CA ALA A 103 9.46 -4.06 6.97
C ALA A 103 9.02 -5.27 7.80
N VAL A 104 7.86 -5.16 8.44
CA VAL A 104 7.27 -6.21 9.29
C VAL A 104 6.21 -6.97 8.51
N ASP A 105 5.37 -6.26 7.75
CA ASP A 105 4.26 -6.82 6.98
C ASP A 105 4.02 -5.98 5.72
N ALA A 106 3.47 -6.60 4.67
CA ALA A 106 3.12 -5.93 3.43
C ALA A 106 1.82 -6.52 2.86
N ARG A 107 0.72 -5.78 3.01
CA ARG A 107 -0.63 -6.24 2.64
C ARG A 107 -1.45 -5.11 2.04
N HIS A 108 -2.28 -5.44 1.06
CA HIS A 108 -3.25 -4.50 0.47
C HIS A 108 -2.62 -3.18 -0.03
N GLY A 109 -1.42 -3.23 -0.62
CA GLY A 109 -0.70 -2.05 -1.10
C GLY A 109 -0.07 -1.18 0.00
N ARG A 110 -0.07 -1.65 1.25
CA ARG A 110 0.55 -0.99 2.40
C ARG A 110 1.73 -1.79 2.93
N VAL A 111 2.69 -1.10 3.52
CA VAL A 111 3.86 -1.68 4.14
C VAL A 111 3.93 -1.20 5.58
N LEU A 112 3.95 -2.13 6.52
CA LEU A 112 4.19 -1.83 7.93
C LEU A 112 5.70 -1.79 8.18
N LEU A 113 6.21 -0.62 8.53
CA LEU A 113 7.62 -0.41 8.85
C LEU A 113 7.80 -0.22 10.35
N TYR A 114 8.84 -0.82 10.90
CA TYR A 114 9.27 -0.69 12.28
C TYR A 114 10.63 -0.01 12.35
N ARG A 115 10.77 1.00 13.20
CA ARG A 115 12.05 1.60 13.54
C ARG A 115 12.44 1.12 14.93
N ASN A 116 13.58 0.44 15.02
CA ASN A 116 14.25 0.27 16.31
C ASN A 116 14.99 1.57 16.64
N SER A 117 14.76 2.09 17.83
CA SER A 117 15.44 3.28 18.32
C SER A 117 15.73 3.12 19.81
N ALA A 118 16.31 1.98 20.19
CA ALA A 118 16.66 1.66 21.58
C ALA A 118 17.63 2.68 22.21
N LEU A 119 18.36 3.45 21.40
CA LEU A 119 19.52 4.25 21.86
C LEU A 119 19.44 5.74 21.58
N GLU A 120 18.55 6.19 20.68
CA GLU A 120 18.37 7.62 20.36
C GLU A 120 16.89 7.93 20.09
N PRO A 121 16.40 9.12 20.47
CA PRO A 121 15.05 9.56 20.09
C PRO A 121 14.93 9.74 18.57
N PRO A 122 13.72 9.55 17.98
CA PRO A 122 12.45 9.24 18.65
C PRO A 122 12.33 7.77 19.07
N ALA A 123 11.44 7.48 20.02
CA ALA A 123 11.16 6.14 20.53
C ALA A 123 10.85 5.11 19.40
N PRO A 124 11.08 3.80 19.63
CA PRO A 124 10.75 2.76 18.67
C PRO A 124 9.28 2.84 18.27
N GLY A 125 8.99 2.60 17.00
CA GLY A 125 7.64 2.79 16.51
C GLY A 125 7.33 2.13 15.18
N LEU A 126 6.04 1.96 14.94
CA LEU A 126 5.49 1.44 13.69
C LEU A 126 4.93 2.58 12.84
N VAL A 127 5.11 2.49 11.53
CA VAL A 127 4.51 3.40 10.54
C VAL A 127 3.97 2.62 9.37
N VAL A 128 2.82 3.04 8.85
CA VAL A 128 2.27 2.48 7.62
C VAL A 128 2.72 3.33 6.44
N TRP A 129 3.33 2.70 5.45
CA TRP A 129 3.88 3.32 4.25
C TRP A 129 3.15 2.86 3.00
N ASN A 130 2.80 3.80 2.12
CA ASN A 130 2.34 3.56 0.76
C ASN A 130 3.53 3.67 -0.22
N PRO A 131 4.01 2.58 -0.83
CA PRO A 131 5.15 2.61 -1.75
C PRO A 131 4.84 3.30 -3.08
N VAL A 132 3.56 3.48 -3.43
CA VAL A 132 3.14 4.13 -4.67
C VAL A 132 3.15 5.65 -4.53
N THR A 133 2.59 6.17 -3.44
CA THR A 133 2.50 7.63 -3.20
C THR A 133 3.65 8.19 -2.36
N ASP A 134 4.50 7.32 -1.80
CA ASP A 134 5.51 7.66 -0.79
C ASP A 134 4.94 8.23 0.52
N GLU A 135 3.63 8.19 0.70
CA GLU A 135 2.96 8.69 1.89
C GLU A 135 3.20 7.79 3.10
N ARG A 136 3.36 8.42 4.26
CA ARG A 136 3.50 7.74 5.54
C ARG A 136 2.35 8.18 6.44
N ARG A 137 1.65 7.22 7.01
CA ARG A 137 0.52 7.48 7.90
C ARG A 137 0.80 6.84 9.25
N GLN A 138 0.64 7.67 10.29
CA GLN A 138 0.63 7.33 11.72
C GLN A 138 1.94 6.73 12.26
N VAL A 139 2.45 7.29 13.35
CA VAL A 139 3.57 6.72 14.11
C VAL A 139 2.98 6.15 15.39
N PHE A 140 3.03 4.84 15.54
CA PHE A 140 2.67 4.16 16.77
C PHE A 140 3.93 4.03 17.61
N SER A 141 3.96 4.67 18.76
CA SER A 141 4.99 4.39 19.76
C SER A 141 4.82 2.95 20.22
N MET A 142 5.88 2.16 20.12
CA MET A 142 5.85 0.81 20.65
C MET A 142 5.65 0.87 22.16
N PRO A 143 4.74 0.07 22.72
CA PRO A 143 4.62 -0.09 24.14
C PRO A 143 5.97 -0.45 24.80
N ARG A 144 6.26 0.21 25.93
CA ARG A 144 7.57 0.10 26.60
C ARG A 144 7.81 -1.29 27.23
N ASP A 145 6.75 -2.05 27.42
CA ASP A 145 6.73 -3.39 28.02
C ASP A 145 7.01 -4.51 27.03
N LEU A 146 7.11 -4.21 25.73
CA LEU A 146 7.37 -5.21 24.70
C LEU A 146 8.82 -5.70 24.77
N ASN A 147 8.98 -7.02 24.72
CA ASN A 147 10.28 -7.62 24.43
C ASN A 147 10.60 -7.38 22.95
N GLU A 148 11.73 -6.73 22.65
CA GLU A 148 12.14 -6.36 21.29
C GLU A 148 12.21 -7.55 20.30
N TRP A 149 12.31 -8.79 20.82
CA TRP A 149 12.57 -9.98 20.02
C TRP A 149 11.37 -10.92 19.82
N ASN A 150 10.30 -10.78 20.62
CA ASN A 150 9.20 -11.76 20.66
C ASN A 150 7.83 -11.20 20.26
N TRP A 151 7.82 -10.31 19.27
CA TRP A 151 6.59 -9.73 18.75
C TRP A 151 6.51 -9.84 17.22
N ASN A 152 5.28 -9.75 16.71
CA ASN A 152 5.01 -9.59 15.30
C ASN A 152 3.83 -8.63 15.11
N ALA A 153 3.70 -8.02 13.94
CA ALA A 153 2.57 -7.14 13.65
C ALA A 153 2.09 -7.29 12.21
N ALA A 154 0.82 -7.02 11.98
CA ALA A 154 0.21 -7.05 10.66
C ALA A 154 -0.66 -5.81 10.43
N VAL A 155 -0.65 -5.31 9.18
CA VAL A 155 -1.56 -4.25 8.75
C VAL A 155 -2.78 -4.86 8.06
N LEU A 156 -3.96 -4.55 8.59
CA LEU A 156 -5.23 -5.07 8.13
C LEU A 156 -6.07 -3.95 7.52
N CYS A 157 -6.89 -4.28 6.53
CA CYS A 157 -7.89 -3.32 6.07
C CYS A 157 -8.99 -3.19 7.15
N ALA A 158 -9.38 -1.97 7.49
CA ALA A 158 -10.45 -1.70 8.45
C ALA A 158 -11.81 -1.44 7.77
N ALA A 159 -11.88 -1.56 6.44
CA ALA A 159 -13.15 -1.45 5.73
C ALA A 159 -14.09 -2.59 6.16
N SER A 160 -15.40 -2.35 6.07
CA SER A 160 -16.45 -3.32 6.40
C SER A 160 -16.21 -4.70 5.77
N ASP A 161 -16.80 -5.75 6.34
CA ASP A 161 -16.74 -7.14 5.83
C ASP A 161 -17.07 -7.31 4.34
N ALA A 162 -17.71 -6.33 3.70
CA ALA A 162 -17.95 -6.29 2.26
C ALA A 162 -16.77 -5.76 1.41
N CYS A 163 -15.58 -5.54 1.99
CA CYS A 163 -14.42 -5.06 1.25
C CYS A 163 -13.84 -6.16 0.36
N ASP A 164 -13.84 -5.94 -0.97
CA ASP A 164 -13.23 -6.84 -1.95
C ASP A 164 -11.69 -6.80 -1.95
N HIS A 165 -11.10 -5.93 -1.14
CA HIS A 165 -9.66 -5.65 -1.03
C HIS A 165 -8.95 -5.27 -2.34
N LEU A 166 -9.69 -4.95 -3.41
CA LEU A 166 -9.13 -4.58 -4.70
C LEU A 166 -8.62 -3.14 -4.71
N ASP A 167 -9.24 -2.23 -3.95
CA ASP A 167 -8.87 -0.81 -3.90
C ASP A 167 -8.74 -0.23 -2.48
N CYS A 168 -8.54 -1.08 -1.49
CA CYS A 168 -8.61 -0.63 -0.10
C CYS A 168 -7.35 0.08 0.41
N HIS A 169 -6.33 0.29 -0.43
CA HIS A 169 -5.01 0.81 -0.05
C HIS A 169 -5.02 2.22 0.58
N ASP A 170 -5.93 3.11 0.14
CA ASP A 170 -6.10 4.48 0.66
C ASP A 170 -7.09 4.58 1.84
N GLY A 171 -7.83 3.51 2.11
CA GLY A 171 -8.84 3.44 3.17
C GLY A 171 -8.25 3.28 4.58
N PRO A 172 -9.13 3.24 5.61
CA PRO A 172 -8.70 3.01 6.98
C PRO A 172 -8.11 1.62 7.16
N PHE A 173 -7.24 1.49 8.14
CA PHE A 173 -6.52 0.27 8.44
C PHE A 173 -6.43 0.04 9.95
N LEU A 174 -6.21 -1.23 10.30
CA LEU A 174 -5.88 -1.66 11.66
C LEU A 174 -4.43 -2.14 11.69
N ILE A 175 -3.80 -2.03 12.85
CA ILE A 175 -2.55 -2.73 13.15
C ILE A 175 -2.82 -3.71 14.26
N ALA A 176 -2.67 -4.99 13.95
CA ALA A 176 -2.68 -6.05 14.95
C ALA A 176 -1.24 -6.33 15.38
N LEU A 177 -0.93 -6.06 16.64
CA LEU A 177 0.35 -6.31 17.27
C LEU A 177 0.21 -7.51 18.21
N LEU A 178 0.98 -8.56 17.96
CA LEU A 178 1.07 -9.75 18.79
C LEU A 178 2.42 -9.73 19.51
N ASP A 179 2.40 -9.80 20.83
CA ASP A 179 3.57 -10.00 21.66
C ASP A 179 3.45 -11.30 22.43
N SER A 180 4.58 -11.98 22.62
CA SER A 180 4.65 -13.27 23.31
C SER A 180 5.75 -13.27 24.35
N SER A 181 5.37 -13.57 25.58
CA SER A 181 6.32 -13.89 26.66
C SER A 181 6.28 -15.40 26.93
N LEU A 182 7.11 -15.87 27.87
CA LEU A 182 7.15 -17.27 28.25
C LEU A 182 5.80 -17.79 28.78
N ASP A 183 5.01 -16.92 29.41
CA ASP A 183 3.80 -17.32 30.15
C ASP A 183 2.49 -16.75 29.57
N HIS A 184 2.56 -15.78 28.66
CA HIS A 184 1.36 -15.16 28.07
C HIS A 184 1.59 -14.62 26.66
N MET A 185 0.52 -14.58 25.87
CA MET A 185 0.46 -13.87 24.59
C MET A 185 -0.52 -12.71 24.70
N THR A 186 -0.12 -11.55 24.22
CA THR A 186 -0.95 -10.34 24.20
C THR A 186 -1.18 -9.89 22.77
N LEU A 187 -2.45 -9.74 22.37
CA LEU A 187 -2.83 -9.14 21.10
C LEU A 187 -3.37 -7.73 21.34
N ARG A 188 -2.80 -6.73 20.68
CA ARG A 188 -3.25 -5.33 20.70
C ARG A 188 -3.66 -4.92 19.31
N VAL A 189 -4.84 -4.32 19.17
CA VAL A 189 -5.34 -3.84 17.87
C VAL A 189 -5.47 -2.32 17.93
N TYR A 190 -4.84 -1.65 16.97
CA TYR A 190 -4.86 -0.20 16.86
C TYR A 190 -5.59 0.21 15.58
N SER A 191 -6.46 1.21 15.67
CA SER A 191 -7.18 1.76 14.51
C SER A 191 -6.51 3.03 13.99
N SER A 192 -6.54 3.20 12.66
CA SER A 192 -6.15 4.46 12.03
C SER A 192 -7.13 5.60 12.26
N GLU A 193 -8.39 5.30 12.65
CA GLU A 193 -9.48 6.28 12.76
C GLU A 193 -9.78 6.70 14.21
N GLY A 194 -9.17 6.08 15.22
CA GLY A 194 -9.45 6.43 16.61
C GLY A 194 -8.49 5.80 17.60
N MET A 195 -7.71 6.64 18.27
CA MET A 195 -7.07 6.29 19.53
C MET A 195 -8.09 6.50 20.65
N HIS A 196 -9.06 5.59 20.76
CA HIS A 196 -9.87 5.47 21.97
C HIS A 196 -9.27 4.34 22.80
N SER A 197 -8.44 4.73 23.77
CA SER A 197 -8.10 3.86 24.89
C SER A 197 -9.38 3.67 25.68
N THR A 198 -10.04 2.52 25.55
CA THR A 198 -11.00 2.08 26.55
C THR A 198 -10.18 1.55 27.72
N SER A 199 -10.02 2.41 28.73
CA SER A 199 -9.59 2.03 30.08
C SER A 199 -10.68 1.24 30.79
#